data_AF-A0A453SW84-F1
#
_entry.id   AF-A0A453SW84-F1
#
_cell.length_a   1.000
_cell.length_b   1.000
_cell.length_c   1.000
_cell.angle_alpha   90.00
_cell.angle_beta   90.00
_cell.angle_gamma   90.00
#
_symmetry.space_group_name_H-M   'P 1'
#
loop_
_entity.id
_entity.type
_entity.pdbx_description
1 polymer ?
#
loop_
_entity_poly.entity_id
_entity_poly.type
_entity_poly.pdbx_seq_one_letter_code
_entity_poly.pdbx_strand_id
1 'polypeptide(L)'
;MGTDNILGIFDLRGFGVENGDLQFLKFLIDVFYYYYPKRLGEVLFVDAPFVFQPMWQLVKPLLKQYASLVSTFFFFGMVLVSSVSLKLIKSFYL
;
A
#
# COMPACT_ATOMS: atom_id res chain seq x y z
N MET A 1 -24.26 11.13 -8.96
CA MET A 1 -24.06 10.26 -7.78
C MET A 1 -22.57 10.25 -7.51
N GLY A 2 -22.13 10.79 -6.37
CA GLY A 2 -20.71 10.85 -6.04
C GLY A 2 -20.15 9.44 -5.82
N THR A 3 -18.95 9.18 -6.32
CA THR A 3 -18.22 7.96 -5.97
C THR A 3 -17.74 8.13 -4.53
N ASP A 4 -18.35 7.41 -3.58
CA ASP A 4 -17.97 7.36 -2.17
C ASP A 4 -16.66 6.58 -1.93
N ASN A 5 -15.67 6.78 -2.81
CA ASN A 5 -14.38 6.11 -2.77
C ASN A 5 -13.32 7.01 -2.13
N ILE A 6 -12.53 6.42 -1.24
CA ILE A 6 -11.39 7.00 -0.56
C ILE A 6 -10.13 6.57 -1.30
N LEU A 7 -9.29 7.56 -1.61
CA LEU A 7 -7.93 7.40 -2.07
C LEU A 7 -6.98 7.67 -0.89
N GLY A 8 -6.24 6.66 -0.43
CA GLY A 8 -5.18 6.83 0.55
C GLY A 8 -3.87 7.20 -0.14
N ILE A 9 -3.23 8.30 0.24
CA ILE A 9 -1.90 8.69 -0.26
C ILE A 9 -0.94 8.70 0.93
N PHE A 10 0.14 7.93 0.82
CA PHE A 10 1.16 7.78 1.85
C PHE A 10 2.52 8.20 1.28
N ASP A 11 3.02 9.34 1.76
CA ASP A 11 4.35 9.83 1.42
C ASP A 11 5.40 9.10 2.25
N LEU A 12 6.33 8.42 1.58
CA LEU A 12 7.39 7.64 2.21
C LEU A 12 8.78 8.26 2.02
N ARG A 13 8.87 9.54 1.64
CA ARG A 13 10.16 10.26 1.62
C ARG A 13 10.79 10.24 3.00
N GLY A 14 12.03 9.75 3.09
CA GLY A 14 12.75 9.59 4.36
C GLY A 14 12.28 8.39 5.21
N PHE A 15 11.47 7.50 4.65
CA PHE A 15 11.12 6.25 5.32
C PHE A 15 12.35 5.35 5.50
N GLY A 16 12.50 4.80 6.71
CA GLY A 16 13.59 3.96 7.16
C GLY A 16 13.07 2.75 7.95
N VAL A 17 13.97 2.00 8.58
CA VAL A 17 13.55 0.86 9.41
C VAL A 17 13.06 1.34 10.77
N GLU A 18 13.69 2.40 11.28
CA GLU A 18 13.46 3.02 12.59
C GLU A 18 12.06 3.62 12.74
N ASN A 19 11.43 4.04 11.63
CA ASN A 19 10.07 4.59 11.60
C ASN A 19 9.05 3.60 10.98
N GLY A 20 9.47 2.34 10.80
CA GLY A 20 8.67 1.26 10.27
C GLY A 20 7.72 0.64 11.29
N ASP A 21 6.59 1.28 11.58
CA ASP A 21 5.62 0.79 12.56
C ASP A 21 4.54 -0.11 11.94
N LEU A 22 4.73 -1.42 12.10
CA LEU A 22 3.76 -2.44 11.67
C LEU A 22 2.45 -2.43 12.48
N GLN A 23 2.49 -2.02 13.75
CA GLN A 23 1.29 -1.95 14.59
C GLN A 23 0.40 -0.80 14.14
N PHE A 24 1.00 0.35 13.82
CA PHE A 24 0.28 1.49 13.26
C PHE A 24 -0.37 1.15 11.91
N LEU A 25 0.36 0.48 11.01
CA LEU A 25 -0.20 0.01 9.73
C LEU A 25 -1.37 -0.95 9.93
N LYS A 26 -1.27 -1.88 10.88
CA LYS A 26 -2.37 -2.79 11.21
C LYS A 26 -3.59 -2.02 11.76
N PHE A 27 -3.38 -1.05 12.65
CA PHE A 27 -4.44 -0.19 13.15
C PHE A 27 -5.16 0.56 12.01
N LEU A 28 -4.43 1.14 11.06
CA LEU A 28 -5.03 1.81 9.90
C LEU A 28 -5.89 0.86 9.06
N ILE A 29 -5.39 -0.35 8.79
CA ILE A 29 -6.15 -1.39 8.07
C ILE A 29 -7.45 -1.70 8.81
N ASP A 30 -7.37 -1.91 10.13
CA ASP A 30 -8.53 -2.21 10.97
C ASP A 30 -9.55 -1.04 10.92
N VAL A 31 -9.10 0.22 10.99
CA VAL A 31 -9.98 1.39 10.90
C VAL A 31 -10.74 1.45 9.56
N PHE A 32 -10.04 1.32 8.44
CA PHE A 32 -10.70 1.36 7.12
C PHE A 32 -11.65 0.19 6.92
N TYR A 33 -11.28 -0.98 7.45
CA TYR A 33 -12.11 -2.17 7.35
C TYR A 33 -13.41 -2.04 8.15
N TYR A 34 -13.33 -1.65 9.42
CA TYR A 34 -14.48 -1.64 10.32
C TYR A 34 -15.38 -0.41 10.16
N TYR A 35 -14.81 0.78 9.94
CA TYR A 35 -15.56 2.03 9.91
C TYR A 35 -15.88 2.51 8.50
N TYR A 36 -15.08 2.14 7.50
CA TYR A 36 -15.24 2.57 6.11
C TYR A 36 -15.26 1.40 5.11
N PRO A 37 -16.07 0.36 5.36
CA PRO A 37 -16.08 -0.83 4.53
C PRO A 37 -16.42 -0.49 3.08
N LYS A 38 -15.66 -1.05 2.14
CA LYS A 38 -15.81 -0.86 0.68
C LYS A 38 -15.68 0.58 0.18
N ARG A 39 -15.23 1.51 1.03
CA ARG A 39 -14.96 2.89 0.63
C ARG A 39 -13.50 3.09 0.25
N LEU A 40 -12.54 2.39 0.86
CA LEU A 40 -11.14 2.48 0.46
C LEU A 40 -10.92 1.78 -0.89
N GLY A 41 -10.92 2.55 -1.98
CA GLY A 41 -10.79 2.00 -3.33
C GLY A 41 -9.34 1.85 -3.77
N GLU A 42 -8.50 2.81 -3.39
CA GLU A 42 -7.12 2.92 -3.86
C GLU A 42 -6.17 3.39 -2.77
N VAL A 43 -4.95 2.86 -2.79
CA VAL A 43 -3.84 3.29 -1.92
C VAL A 43 -2.60 3.54 -2.77
N LEU A 44 -2.02 4.74 -2.66
CA LEU A 44 -0.81 5.17 -3.33
C LEU A 44 0.31 5.37 -2.29
N PHE A 45 1.41 4.66 -2.46
CA PHE A 45 2.65 4.93 -1.74
C PHE A 45 3.58 5.76 -2.62
N VAL A 46 3.89 6.99 -2.20
CA VAL A 46 4.73 7.95 -2.94
C VAL A 46 6.16 7.87 -2.43
N ASP A 47 7.13 7.87 -3.35
CA ASP A 47 8.57 7.80 -3.08
C ASP A 47 8.93 6.65 -2.12
N ALA A 48 8.31 5.49 -2.32
CA ALA A 48 8.56 4.31 -1.50
C ALA A 48 10.04 3.88 -1.64
N PRO A 49 10.86 3.88 -0.56
CA PRO A 49 12.24 3.42 -0.66
C PRO A 49 12.28 1.88 -0.73
N PHE A 50 13.36 1.31 -1.27
CA PHE A 50 13.49 -0.15 -1.39
C PHE A 50 13.38 -0.88 -0.04
N VAL A 51 13.79 -0.25 1.06
CA VAL A 51 13.66 -0.78 2.42
C VAL A 51 12.20 -0.96 2.88
N PHE A 52 11.24 -0.33 2.20
CA PHE A 52 9.80 -0.56 2.44
C PHE A 52 9.35 -1.94 1.94
N GLN A 53 10.05 -2.54 0.96
CA GLN A 53 9.59 -3.80 0.34
C GLN A 53 9.46 -4.97 1.33
N PRO A 54 10.46 -5.28 2.19
CA PRO A 54 10.33 -6.35 3.18
C PRO A 54 9.13 -6.15 4.10
N MET A 55 8.90 -4.92 4.57
CA MET A 55 7.75 -4.58 5.41
C MET A 55 6.43 -4.84 4.68
N TRP A 56 6.34 -4.41 3.41
CA TRP A 56 5.15 -4.63 2.60
C TRP A 56 4.84 -6.12 2.39
N GLN A 57 5.85 -6.98 2.29
CA GLN A 57 5.62 -8.43 2.21
C GLN A 57 5.02 -9.01 3.49
N LEU A 58 5.26 -8.41 4.66
CA LEU A 58 4.63 -8.78 5.93
C LEU A 58 3.18 -8.28 6.02
N VAL A 59 2.90 -7.12 5.43
CA VAL A 59 1.55 -6.50 5.43
C VAL A 59 0.62 -7.17 4.42
N LYS A 60 1.12 -7.61 3.26
CA LYS A 60 0.31 -8.26 2.21
C LYS A 60 -0.57 -9.43 2.69
N PRO A 61 -0.07 -10.39 3.49
CA PRO A 61 -0.91 -11.45 4.06
C PRO A 61 -2.05 -10.91 4.92
N LEU A 62 -1.79 -9.87 5.73
CA LEU A 62 -2.79 -9.21 6.57
C LEU A 62 -3.86 -8.51 5.72
N LEU A 63 -3.46 -8.01 4.55
CA LEU A 63 -4.38 -7.44 3.57
C LEU A 63 -5.12 -8.52 2.78
N LYS A 64 -4.63 -9.75 2.63
CA LYS A 64 -5.26 -10.78 1.76
C LYS A 64 -6.70 -11.12 2.17
N GLN A 65 -7.01 -11.05 3.46
CA GLN A 65 -8.39 -11.16 4.00
C GLN A 65 -9.30 -9.97 3.60
N TYR A 66 -8.72 -8.86 3.16
CA TYR A 66 -9.38 -7.59 2.82
C TYR A 66 -9.12 -7.13 1.35
N ALA A 67 -8.25 -7.82 0.62
CA ALA A 67 -7.60 -7.37 -0.63
C ALA A 67 -8.51 -7.38 -1.85
N SER A 68 -9.69 -8.01 -1.78
CA SER A 68 -10.68 -7.95 -2.86
C SER A 68 -11.33 -6.57 -3.00
N LEU A 69 -11.07 -5.64 -2.06
CA LEU A 69 -11.75 -4.35 -1.99
C LEU A 69 -10.84 -3.16 -2.31
N VAL A 70 -9.51 -3.31 -2.28
CA VAL A 70 -8.56 -2.18 -2.36
C VAL A 70 -7.49 -2.44 -3.42
N SER A 71 -7.34 -1.50 -4.35
CA SER A 71 -6.22 -1.49 -5.29
C SER A 71 -5.03 -0.76 -4.68
N THR A 72 -3.84 -1.37 -4.68
CA THR A 72 -2.62 -0.73 -4.16
C THR A 72 -1.62 -0.46 -5.27
N PHE A 73 -1.07 0.76 -5.28
CA PHE A 73 -0.04 1.21 -6.21
C PHE A 73 1.16 1.80 -5.46
N PHE A 74 2.33 1.63 -6.07
CA PHE A 74 3.61 2.18 -5.62
C PHE A 74 4.12 3.17 -6.66
N PHE A 75 4.60 4.31 -6.18
CA PHE A 75 5.40 5.25 -6.94
C PHE A 75 6.84 5.19 -6.44
N PHE A 76 7.72 4.72 -7.31
CA PHE A 76 9.16 4.86 -7.15
C PHE A 76 9.60 6.01 -8.06
N GLY A 77 9.74 7.22 -7.52
CA GLY A 77 9.88 8.43 -8.33
C GLY A 77 8.65 8.67 -9.21
N MET A 78 8.81 8.69 -10.55
CA MET A 78 7.72 8.87 -11.53
C MET A 78 7.07 7.56 -12.03
N VAL A 79 7.53 6.38 -11.60
CA VAL A 79 7.03 5.10 -12.15
C VAL A 79 5.88 4.57 -11.29
N LEU A 80 4.66 4.52 -11.86
CA LEU A 80 3.51 3.86 -11.26
C LEU A 80 3.60 2.35 -11.44
N VAL A 81 3.54 1.65 -10.32
CA VAL A 81 3.56 0.20 -10.22
C VAL A 81 2.30 -0.26 -9.51
N SER A 82 1.43 -1.01 -10.17
CA SER A 82 0.35 -1.70 -9.45
C SER A 82 0.92 -2.88 -8.65
N SER A 83 0.40 -3.13 -7.44
CA SER A 83 0.88 -4.24 -6.61
C SER A 83 0.64 -5.62 -7.25
N VAL A 84 -0.31 -5.70 -8.19
CA VAL A 84 -0.57 -6.88 -9.04
C VAL A 84 0.56 -7.09 -10.05
N SER A 85 1.21 -6.02 -10.51
CA SER A 85 2.29 -6.04 -11.51
C SER A 85 3.70 -6.20 -10.91
N LEU A 86 3.83 -6.49 -9.60
CA LEU A 86 5.12 -6.77 -8.96
C LEU A 86 5.84 -7.99 -9.56
N LYS A 87 5.13 -8.88 -10.27
CA LYS A 87 5.75 -9.96 -11.05
C LYS A 87 6.53 -9.45 -12.27
N LEU A 88 6.11 -8.35 -12.91
CA LEU A 88 6.82 -7.78 -14.06
C LEU A 88 8.11 -7.05 -13.64
N ILE A 89 8.12 -6.44 -12.45
CA ILE A 89 9.26 -5.60 -12.01
C ILE A 89 10.49 -6.42 -11.65
N LYS A 90 10.32 -7.66 -11.17
CA LYS A 90 11.45 -8.58 -10.98
C LYS A 90 12.19 -8.90 -12.29
N SER A 91 11.57 -8.71 -13.46
CA SER A 91 12.19 -8.95 -14.77
C SER A 91 12.90 -7.73 -15.37
N PHE A 92 12.68 -6.53 -14.81
CA PHE A 92 13.27 -5.29 -15.32
C PHE A 92 14.47 -4.80 -14.51
N TYR A 93 14.68 -5.33 -13.31
CA TYR A 93 15.73 -4.89 -12.37
C TYR A 93 16.63 -6.03 -11.86
N LEU A 94 16.47 -7.25 -12.39
CA LEU A 94 17.40 -8.39 -12.26
C LEU A 94 17.75 -8.91 -13.64
#